data_AF-A7TQY4-F1
#
_entry.id   AF-A7TQY4-F1
#
_cell.length_a   1.000
_cell.length_b   1.000
_cell.length_c   1.000
_cell.angle_alpha   90.00
_cell.angle_beta   90.00
_cell.angle_gamma   90.00
#
_symmetry.space_group_name_H-M   'P 1'
#
loop_
_entity.id
_entity.type
_entity.pdbx_description
1 polymer ?
#
loop_
_entity_poly.entity_id
_entity_poly.type
_entity_poly.pdbx_seq_one_letter_code
_entity_poly.pdbx_strand_id
1 'polypeptide(L)'
;MSLFRSLQSQPRIISIFTNNIAGNSSAKLIYDKLRQNEETKAVVHMELHEKFPTLDQLKYMNDMNPKLLKDEIPNINELLKKPSHDKLFGSNLSQCTEMGNWKSNTTIWVDWEKQKIGIDVKSLEDDLGKN
;
A
#
# COMPACT_ATOMS: atom_id res chain seq x y z
N MET A 1 5.31 -24.16 -27.79
CA MET A 1 4.41 -23.77 -26.69
C MET A 1 4.94 -22.48 -26.09
N SER A 2 4.11 -21.45 -26.03
CA SER A 2 4.46 -20.03 -26.00
C SER A 2 4.78 -19.51 -24.59
N LEU A 3 6.00 -18.97 -24.40
CA LEU A 3 6.39 -18.16 -23.23
C LEU A 3 5.53 -16.88 -23.06
N PHE A 4 4.80 -16.46 -24.09
CA PHE A 4 3.91 -15.30 -24.02
C PHE A 4 2.57 -15.61 -23.33
N ARG A 5 2.19 -16.90 -23.20
CA ARG A 5 0.94 -17.27 -22.51
C ARG A 5 1.08 -17.24 -20.98
N SER A 6 2.30 -17.38 -20.44
CA SER A 6 2.57 -17.27 -19.00
C SER A 6 2.65 -15.81 -18.51
N LEU A 7 2.86 -14.85 -19.40
CA LEU A 7 2.84 -13.41 -19.08
C LEU A 7 1.42 -12.86 -18.93
N GLN A 8 0.43 -13.48 -19.58
CA GLN A 8 -0.99 -13.09 -19.47
C GLN A 8 -1.63 -13.43 -18.11
N SER A 9 -0.97 -14.19 -17.26
CA SER A 9 -1.46 -14.59 -15.93
C SER A 9 -0.46 -14.18 -14.84
N GLN A 10 0.14 -12.99 -14.97
CA GLN A 10 0.91 -12.46 -13.85
C GLN A 10 -0.05 -12.03 -12.74
N PRO A 11 0.17 -12.50 -11.50
CA PRO A 11 -0.63 -12.09 -10.37
C PRO A 11 -0.36 -10.62 -10.06
N ARG A 12 -1.43 -9.83 -10.05
CA ARG A 12 -1.45 -8.41 -9.71
C ARG A 12 -1.05 -8.20 -8.26
N ILE A 13 -0.05 -7.38 -8.00
CA ILE A 13 0.46 -7.19 -6.63
C ILE A 13 -0.23 -5.99 -5.96
N ILE A 14 -0.86 -6.24 -4.81
CA ILE A 14 -1.41 -5.22 -3.91
C ILE A 14 -0.53 -5.13 -2.67
N SER A 15 0.18 -4.00 -2.54
CA SER A 15 1.03 -3.72 -1.40
C SER A 15 0.23 -3.05 -0.28
N ILE A 16 0.30 -3.58 0.94
CA ILE A 16 -0.35 -3.04 2.12
C ILE A 16 0.70 -2.50 3.06
N PHE A 17 0.62 -1.22 3.38
CA PHE A 17 1.45 -0.54 4.37
C PHE A 17 0.68 -0.40 5.68
N THR A 18 1.18 -1.04 6.74
CA THR A 18 0.58 -0.93 8.07
C THR A 18 1.63 -1.18 9.15
N ASN A 19 1.49 -0.50 10.29
CA ASN A 19 2.38 -0.66 11.44
C ASN A 19 1.97 -1.81 12.37
N ASN A 20 0.69 -2.24 12.32
CA ASN A 20 0.15 -3.28 13.18
C ASN A 20 -1.16 -3.84 12.61
N ILE A 21 -1.11 -5.01 11.96
CA ILE A 21 -2.32 -5.70 11.49
C ILE A 21 -3.22 -6.12 12.67
N ALA A 22 -2.63 -6.63 13.75
CA ALA A 22 -3.39 -7.19 14.86
C ALA A 22 -4.18 -6.12 15.63
N GLY A 23 -3.65 -4.89 15.68
CA GLY A 23 -4.30 -3.75 16.34
C GLY A 23 -5.24 -2.95 15.44
N ASN A 24 -5.18 -3.13 14.12
CA ASN A 24 -5.94 -2.34 13.15
C ASN A 24 -7.03 -3.17 12.47
N SER A 25 -8.29 -2.92 12.85
CA SER A 25 -9.45 -3.62 12.29
C SER A 25 -9.58 -3.43 10.78
N SER A 26 -9.28 -2.24 10.26
CA SER A 26 -9.31 -1.96 8.82
C SER A 26 -8.24 -2.77 8.08
N ALA A 27 -7.02 -2.85 8.64
CA ALA A 27 -5.93 -3.65 8.07
C ALA A 27 -6.34 -5.12 7.95
N LYS A 28 -6.90 -5.67 9.03
CA LYS A 28 -7.33 -7.06 9.07
C LYS A 28 -8.44 -7.34 8.07
N LEU A 29 -9.42 -6.45 7.93
CA LEU A 29 -10.50 -6.63 6.97
C LEU A 29 -10.00 -6.57 5.51
N ILE A 30 -9.09 -5.64 5.19
CA ILE A 30 -8.44 -5.56 3.88
C ILE A 30 -7.65 -6.84 3.60
N TYR A 31 -6.89 -7.30 4.59
CA TYR A 31 -6.09 -8.50 4.53
C TYR A 31 -6.94 -9.74 4.27
N ASP A 32 -7.97 -9.97 5.10
CA ASP A 32 -8.88 -11.12 4.98
C ASP A 32 -9.60 -11.11 3.63
N LYS A 33 -9.98 -9.93 3.12
CA LYS A 33 -10.68 -9.80 1.83
C LYS A 33 -9.79 -10.11 0.64
N LEU A 34 -8.55 -9.65 0.68
CA LEU A 34 -7.57 -9.96 -0.36
C LEU A 34 -7.23 -11.44 -0.36
N ARG A 35 -7.00 -12.03 0.81
CA ARG A 35 -6.77 -13.46 0.96
C ARG A 35 -7.90 -14.31 0.39
N GLN A 36 -9.16 -13.94 0.67
CA GLN A 36 -10.33 -14.60 0.06
C GLN A 36 -10.34 -14.48 -1.47
N ASN A 37 -9.89 -13.34 -2.02
CA ASN A 37 -9.79 -13.17 -3.47
C ASN A 37 -8.61 -13.95 -4.09
N GLU A 38 -7.48 -14.09 -3.39
CA GLU A 38 -6.37 -14.94 -3.84
C GLU A 38 -6.86 -16.40 -4.01
N GLU A 39 -7.59 -16.91 -3.02
CA GLU A 39 -8.14 -18.27 -3.02
C GLU A 39 -9.19 -18.49 -4.11
N THR A 40 -9.94 -17.45 -4.50
CA THR A 40 -11.06 -17.56 -5.44
C THR A 40 -10.67 -17.23 -6.89
N LYS A 41 -9.71 -16.31 -7.10
CA LYS A 41 -9.38 -15.75 -8.42
C LYS A 41 -7.91 -15.82 -8.81
N ALA A 42 -6.98 -16.23 -7.94
CA ALA A 42 -5.55 -16.51 -8.22
C ALA A 42 -4.70 -15.44 -8.94
N VAL A 43 -5.27 -14.33 -9.42
CA VAL A 43 -4.56 -13.26 -10.16
C VAL A 43 -4.22 -12.06 -9.27
N VAL A 44 -4.32 -12.17 -7.95
CA VAL A 44 -3.89 -11.10 -7.04
C VAL A 44 -2.93 -11.70 -6.02
N HIS A 45 -1.80 -11.05 -5.79
CA HIS A 45 -0.87 -11.33 -4.70
C HIS A 45 -0.82 -10.14 -3.75
N MET A 46 -0.81 -10.44 -2.46
CA MET A 46 -0.65 -9.43 -1.42
C MET A 46 0.79 -9.36 -0.93
N GLU A 47 1.29 -8.13 -0.78
CA GLU A 47 2.53 -7.87 -0.06
C GLU A 47 2.27 -7.00 1.17
N LEU A 48 2.66 -7.51 2.35
CA LEU A 48 2.63 -6.73 3.57
C LEU A 48 3.96 -6.01 3.78
N HIS A 49 3.90 -4.69 3.95
CA HIS A 49 5.04 -3.84 4.22
C HIS A 49 4.88 -3.17 5.60
N GLU A 50 5.74 -3.57 6.54
CA GLU A 50 5.86 -2.95 7.87
C GLU A 50 6.91 -1.82 7.87
N LYS A 51 7.47 -1.51 6.71
CA LYS A 51 8.50 -0.49 6.53
C LYS A 51 7.93 0.74 5.85
N PHE A 52 8.50 1.89 6.19
CA PHE A 52 8.14 3.16 5.60
C PHE A 52 8.48 3.15 4.10
N PRO A 53 7.58 3.60 3.23
CA PRO A 53 7.79 3.58 1.79
C PRO A 53 9.04 4.37 1.41
N THR A 54 9.74 3.93 0.36
CA THR A 54 10.87 4.66 -0.19
C THR A 54 10.43 5.98 -0.81
N LEU A 55 11.37 6.90 -1.02
CA LEU A 55 11.07 8.21 -1.62
C LEU A 55 10.40 8.07 -3.00
N ASP A 56 10.84 7.12 -3.83
CA ASP A 56 10.24 6.89 -5.14
C ASP A 56 8.82 6.32 -5.01
N GLN A 57 8.60 5.34 -4.13
CA GLN A 57 7.26 4.84 -3.82
C GLN A 57 6.34 5.95 -3.32
N LEU A 58 6.84 6.85 -2.46
CA LEU A 58 6.10 8.01 -1.97
C LEU A 58 5.72 9.00 -3.07
N LYS A 59 6.65 9.27 -4.01
CA LYS A 59 6.34 10.10 -5.19
C LYS A 59 5.23 9.46 -6.01
N TYR A 60 5.34 8.16 -6.30
CA TYR A 60 4.31 7.44 -7.03
C TYR A 60 2.95 7.48 -6.31
N MET A 61 2.92 7.24 -5.01
CA MET A 61 1.68 7.33 -4.21
C MET A 61 1.10 8.75 -4.22
N ASN A 62 1.96 9.77 -4.17
CA ASN A 62 1.56 11.17 -4.20
C ASN A 62 0.99 11.57 -5.58
N ASP A 63 1.54 11.04 -6.67
CA ASP A 63 1.02 11.27 -8.02
C ASP A 63 -0.34 10.59 -8.23
N MET A 64 -0.57 9.43 -7.61
CA MET A 64 -1.86 8.72 -7.67
C MET A 64 -2.97 9.45 -6.90
N ASN A 65 -2.73 9.78 -5.63
CA ASN A 65 -3.70 10.50 -4.82
C ASN A 65 -3.02 11.34 -3.72
N PRO A 66 -2.69 12.61 -4.02
CA PRO A 66 -1.96 13.47 -3.09
C PRO A 66 -2.82 13.90 -1.89
N LYS A 67 -4.15 13.83 -2.00
CA LYS A 67 -5.06 14.22 -0.92
C LYS A 67 -5.08 13.16 0.17
N LEU A 68 -5.36 11.92 -0.22
CA LEU A 68 -5.38 10.77 0.69
C LEU A 68 -4.03 10.62 1.40
N LEU A 69 -2.94 10.78 0.65
CA LEU A 69 -1.60 10.63 1.21
C LEU A 69 -1.23 11.74 2.21
N LYS A 70 -1.71 12.98 2.01
CA LYS A 70 -1.54 14.08 2.96
C LYS A 70 -2.31 13.87 4.26
N ASP A 71 -3.47 13.23 4.19
CA ASP A 71 -4.30 12.94 5.37
C ASP A 71 -3.69 11.83 6.24
N GLU A 72 -2.91 10.93 5.62
CA GLU A 72 -2.30 9.77 6.27
C GLU A 72 -0.84 10.00 6.72
N ILE A 73 -0.10 10.82 5.98
CA ILE A 73 1.31 11.10 6.22
C ILE A 73 1.46 12.58 6.58
N PRO A 74 1.58 12.92 7.88
CA PRO A 74 1.88 14.28 8.30
C PRO A 74 3.19 14.75 7.67
N ASN A 75 3.25 16.02 7.28
CA ASN A 75 4.45 16.66 6.72
C ASN A 75 4.97 16.03 5.41
N ILE A 76 4.11 15.40 4.60
CA ILE A 76 4.55 14.77 3.34
C ILE A 76 5.30 15.72 2.39
N ASN A 77 4.93 17.00 2.34
CA ASN A 77 5.61 17.98 1.49
C ASN A 77 7.08 18.19 1.91
N GLU A 78 7.38 17.99 3.19
CA GLU A 78 8.75 18.03 3.71
C GLU A 78 9.47 16.71 3.44
N LEU A 79 8.77 15.58 3.60
CA LEU A 79 9.30 14.25 3.32
C LEU A 79 9.69 14.08 1.85
N LEU A 80 8.90 14.62 0.91
CA LEU A 80 9.21 14.57 -0.52
C LEU A 80 10.45 15.40 -0.92
N LYS A 81 10.84 16.38 -0.09
CA LYS A 81 12.03 17.23 -0.32
C LYS A 81 13.29 16.65 0.30
N LYS A 82 13.18 15.61 1.13
CA LYS A 82 14.32 14.97 1.77
C LYS A 82 15.17 14.18 0.77
N PRO A 83 16.46 13.97 1.05
CA PRO A 83 17.29 13.12 0.21
C PRO A 83 16.82 11.66 0.29
N SER A 84 16.88 10.92 -0.82
CA SER A 84 16.44 9.52 -0.92
C SER A 84 17.18 8.56 0.03
N HIS A 85 18.35 8.97 0.54
CA HIS A 85 19.16 8.23 1.50
C HIS A 85 18.88 8.59 2.96
N ASP A 86 17.83 9.37 3.25
CA ASP A 86 17.41 9.61 4.62
C ASP A 86 17.03 8.28 5.29
N LYS A 87 17.46 8.11 6.53
CA LYS A 87 17.27 6.88 7.34
C LYS A 87 15.80 6.60 7.62
N LEU A 88 14.94 7.59 7.40
CA LEU A 88 13.49 7.48 7.52
C LEU A 88 12.88 6.62 6.40
N PHE A 89 13.47 6.60 5.21
CA PHE A 89 12.99 5.74 4.13
C PHE A 89 13.43 4.29 4.39
N GLY A 90 12.47 3.37 4.42
CA GLY A 90 12.73 1.96 4.74
C GLY A 90 12.93 1.65 6.23
N SER A 91 12.77 2.62 7.13
CA SER A 91 12.70 2.37 8.58
C SER A 91 11.37 1.69 8.95
N ASN A 92 11.28 1.16 10.17
CA ASN A 92 10.06 0.51 10.63
C ASN A 92 8.92 1.53 10.79
N LEU A 93 7.74 1.21 10.26
CA LEU A 93 6.55 2.06 10.37
C LEU A 93 6.20 2.37 11.82
N SER A 94 6.41 1.43 12.75
CA SER A 94 6.19 1.65 14.18
C SER A 94 6.98 2.84 14.72
N GLN A 95 8.27 2.94 14.34
CA GLN A 95 9.12 4.08 14.73
C GLN A 95 8.65 5.37 14.04
N CYS A 96 8.27 5.30 12.77
CA CYS A 96 7.72 6.45 12.06
C CYS A 96 6.39 6.94 12.65
N THR A 97 5.55 6.05 13.18
CA THR A 97 4.33 6.42 13.89
C THR A 97 4.62 7.08 15.23
N GLU A 98 5.62 6.61 15.98
CA GLU A 98 6.05 7.25 17.23
C GLU A 98 6.64 8.64 16.98
N MET A 99 7.38 8.82 15.89
CA MET A 99 7.93 10.12 15.47
C MET A 99 6.89 11.07 14.85
N GLY A 100 5.64 10.63 14.68
CA GLY A 100 4.56 11.43 14.09
C GLY A 100 4.69 11.65 12.57
N ASN A 101 5.54 10.88 11.88
CA ASN A 101 5.70 10.92 10.42
C ASN A 101 4.67 10.05 9.69
N TRP A 102 3.94 9.20 10.42
CA TRP A 102 2.87 8.36 9.92
C TRP A 102 1.75 8.33 10.95
N LYS A 103 0.50 8.34 10.49
CA LYS A 103 -0.65 8.34 11.40
C LYS A 103 -0.82 6.97 12.07
N SER A 104 -1.03 6.97 13.38
CA SER A 104 -1.26 5.72 14.11
C SER A 104 -2.59 5.09 13.70
N ASN A 105 -2.62 3.76 13.62
CA ASN A 105 -3.80 2.97 13.31
C ASN A 105 -4.38 3.19 11.90
N THR A 106 -3.54 3.53 10.94
CA THR A 106 -3.95 3.62 9.53
C THR A 106 -3.30 2.57 8.67
N THR A 107 -4.01 2.21 7.60
CA THR A 107 -3.57 1.21 6.64
C THR A 107 -3.75 1.80 5.27
N ILE A 108 -2.70 1.71 4.46
CA ILE A 108 -2.75 2.13 3.07
C ILE A 108 -2.52 0.90 2.22
N TRP A 109 -3.46 0.59 1.34
CA TRP A 109 -3.22 -0.36 0.27
C TRP A 109 -2.91 0.40 -1.02
N VAL A 110 -1.97 -0.12 -1.77
CA VAL A 110 -1.51 0.44 -3.03
C VAL A 110 -1.52 -0.66 -4.06
N ASP A 111 -2.11 -0.34 -5.19
CA ASP A 111 -2.04 -1.14 -6.39
C ASP A 111 -1.21 -0.40 -7.43
N TRP A 112 0.02 -0.87 -7.61
CA TRP A 112 0.99 -0.24 -8.51
C TRP A 112 0.60 -0.41 -9.98
N GLU A 113 -0.11 -1.48 -10.33
CA GLU A 113 -0.48 -1.80 -11.71
C GLU A 113 -1.62 -0.94 -12.24
N LYS A 114 -2.71 -0.77 -11.47
CA LYS A 114 -3.81 0.14 -11.84
C LYS A 114 -3.60 1.55 -11.31
N GLN A 115 -2.46 1.84 -10.68
CA GLN A 115 -2.10 3.14 -10.12
C GLN A 115 -3.18 3.67 -9.15
N LYS A 116 -3.65 2.80 -8.25
CA LYS A 116 -4.67 3.14 -7.26
C LYS A 116 -4.16 2.99 -5.85
N ILE A 117 -4.72 3.79 -4.97
CA ILE A 117 -4.40 3.82 -3.55
C ILE A 117 -5.69 4.00 -2.76
N GLY A 118 -5.79 3.34 -1.62
CA GLY A 118 -6.93 3.47 -0.73
C GLY A 118 -6.59 3.11 0.71
N ILE A 119 -7.52 3.42 1.60
CA ILE A 119 -7.44 3.12 3.04
C ILE A 119 -8.56 2.19 3.51
N ASP A 120 -9.61 2.06 2.68
CA ASP A 120 -10.84 1.38 3.04
C ASP A 120 -11.02 0.09 2.24
N VAL A 121 -11.68 -0.88 2.87
CA VAL A 121 -12.11 -2.14 2.22
C VAL A 121 -13.03 -1.86 1.03
N LYS A 122 -13.91 -0.86 1.12
CA LYS A 122 -14.83 -0.51 0.02
C LYS A 122 -14.08 -0.05 -1.23
N SER A 123 -13.08 0.80 -1.05
CA SER A 123 -12.25 1.29 -2.15
C SER A 123 -11.48 0.14 -2.84
N LEU A 124 -11.12 -0.88 -2.07
CA LEU A 124 -10.48 -2.09 -2.57
C LEU A 124 -11.48 -2.97 -3.34
N GLU A 125 -12.70 -3.15 -2.84
CA GLU A 125 -13.75 -3.89 -3.52
C GLU A 125 -14.12 -3.25 -4.86
N ASP A 126 -14.22 -1.92 -4.91
CA ASP A 126 -14.45 -1.19 -6.15
C ASP A 126 -13.31 -1.38 -7.17
N ASP A 127 -12.07 -1.54 -6.67
CA ASP A 127 -10.91 -1.78 -7.53
C ASP A 127 -10.84 -3.23 -8.06
N LEU A 128 -11.23 -4.20 -7.23
CA LEU A 128 -11.32 -5.62 -7.57
C LEU A 128 -12.57 -5.95 -8.41
N GLY A 129 -13.64 -5.16 -8.30
CA GLY A 129 -14.89 -5.31 -9.04
C GLY A 129 -14.86 -4.68 -10.44
N LYS A 130 -13.95 -3.72 -10.67
CA LYS A 130 -13.68 -3.15 -12.01
C LYS A 130 -12.76 -4.10 -12.79
N ASN A 131 -13.36 -5.13 -13.37
CA ASN A 131 -12.79 -5.94 -14.45
C ASN A 131 -13.11 -5.32 -15.81
#